data_AF-A0A830C982-F1
#
_entry.id   AF-A0A830C982-F1
#
_cell.length_a   1.000
_cell.length_b   1.000
_cell.length_c   1.000
_cell.angle_alpha   90.00
_cell.angle_beta   90.00
_cell.angle_gamma   90.00
#
_symmetry.space_group_name_H-M   'P 1'
#
loop_
_entity.id
_entity.type
_entity.pdbx_description
1 polymer ?
#
loop_
_entity_poly.entity_id
_entity_poly.type
_entity_poly.pdbx_seq_one_letter_code
_entity_poly.pdbx_strand_id
1 'polypeptide(L)'
;MVARKFVVEHGGSAFDVDYDTDDGFEVFKFQLFSLTSIPPDQQKILRDADNHMVSDDSDLESISNKLRVLSIDEDEKAKEMKKPVAEFVTSDEELAQMLQAEEEALMIQQFVTNQNREQVEQRIRPYADQVLMYEDPHRQEAARKTVPVDKLEEKAMVTLARGRTHAEPPGVSVP
;
A
#
# COMPACT_ATOMS: atom_id res chain seq x y z
N MET A 1 6.35 -4.58 -34.55
CA MET A 1 7.10 -3.62 -33.73
C MET A 1 7.42 -2.39 -34.55
N VAL A 2 6.43 -1.52 -34.70
CA VAL A 2 6.59 -0.20 -35.30
C VAL A 2 6.29 0.81 -34.21
N ALA A 3 7.30 1.08 -33.38
CA ALA A 3 7.21 2.13 -32.38
C ALA A 3 7.09 3.49 -33.09
N ARG A 4 5.95 4.15 -32.92
CA ARG A 4 5.67 5.49 -33.42
C ARG A 4 5.65 6.50 -32.30
N LYS A 5 6.15 7.69 -32.60
CA LYS A 5 6.18 8.82 -31.68
C LYS A 5 4.95 9.69 -31.88
N PHE A 6 4.10 9.77 -30.86
CA PHE A 6 2.94 10.66 -30.78
C PHE A 6 3.24 11.83 -29.86
N VAL A 7 2.87 13.04 -30.28
CA VAL A 7 2.89 14.24 -29.44
C VAL A 7 1.47 14.47 -28.95
N VAL A 8 1.25 14.30 -27.67
CA VAL A 8 -0.05 14.44 -27.01
C VAL A 8 -0.12 15.77 -26.28
N GLU A 9 -0.99 16.67 -26.73
CA GLU A 9 -1.19 17.98 -26.11
C GLU A 9 -2.44 17.97 -25.20
N HIS A 10 -2.27 18.35 -23.94
CA HIS A 10 -3.35 18.50 -22.95
C HIS A 10 -3.07 19.71 -22.05
N GLY A 11 -4.06 20.60 -21.87
CA GLY A 11 -3.97 21.74 -20.94
C GLY A 11 -2.81 22.72 -21.19
N GLY A 12 -2.30 22.79 -22.42
CA GLY A 12 -1.14 23.63 -22.79
C GLY A 12 0.23 22.96 -22.59
N SER A 13 0.27 21.67 -22.25
CA SER A 13 1.50 20.87 -22.18
C SER A 13 1.51 19.80 -23.27
N ALA A 14 2.64 19.65 -23.97
CA ALA A 14 2.86 18.65 -25.01
C ALA A 14 3.74 17.51 -24.48
N PHE A 15 3.26 16.28 -24.59
CA PHE A 15 3.91 15.07 -24.13
C PHE A 15 4.34 14.20 -25.32
N ASP A 16 5.61 13.81 -25.36
CA ASP A 16 6.14 12.89 -26.35
C ASP A 16 5.92 11.44 -25.87
N VAL A 17 5.14 10.65 -26.61
CA VAL A 17 4.79 9.26 -26.30
C VAL A 17 5.27 8.35 -27.43
N ASP A 18 6.24 7.49 -27.15
CA ASP A 18 6.64 6.42 -28.05
C ASP A 18 5.75 5.20 -27.80
N TYR A 19 4.98 4.79 -28.81
CA TYR A 19 3.95 3.75 -28.69
C TYR A 19 4.01 2.75 -29.86
N ASP A 20 3.90 1.45 -29.59
CA ASP A 20 3.85 0.42 -30.64
C ASP A 20 2.42 0.27 -31.16
N THR A 21 2.24 0.43 -32.47
CA THR A 21 0.90 0.35 -33.08
C THR A 21 0.29 -1.06 -33.01
N ASP A 22 1.09 -2.07 -32.71
CA ASP A 22 0.66 -3.47 -32.53
C ASP A 22 -0.13 -3.69 -31.22
N ASP A 23 0.02 -2.82 -30.21
CA ASP A 23 -0.59 -2.98 -28.88
C ASP A 23 -2.08 -2.55 -28.82
N GLY A 24 -2.59 -1.92 -29.88
CA GLY A 24 -3.99 -1.51 -30.01
C GLY A 24 -4.34 -0.16 -29.36
N PHE A 25 -5.54 0.36 -29.64
CA PHE A 25 -5.94 1.71 -29.19
C PHE A 25 -6.28 1.79 -27.69
N GLU A 26 -6.78 0.71 -27.11
CA GLU A 26 -7.15 0.65 -25.69
C GLU A 26 -5.93 0.87 -24.79
N VAL A 27 -4.82 0.19 -25.08
CA VAL A 27 -3.56 0.30 -24.33
C VAL A 27 -2.96 1.70 -24.45
N PHE A 28 -3.15 2.37 -25.60
CA PHE A 28 -2.77 3.77 -25.79
C PHE A 28 -3.55 4.71 -24.84
N LYS A 29 -4.86 4.47 -24.63
CA LYS A 29 -5.65 5.25 -23.66
C LYS A 29 -5.19 5.05 -22.21
N PHE A 30 -4.82 3.83 -21.83
CA PHE A 30 -4.26 3.57 -20.49
C PHE A 30 -2.91 4.26 -20.28
N GLN A 31 -2.05 4.25 -21.31
CA GLN A 31 -0.79 4.98 -21.28
C GLN A 31 -1.04 6.49 -21.13
N LEU A 32 -2.05 7.01 -21.84
CA LEU A 32 -2.44 8.40 -21.76
C LEU A 32 -3.06 8.78 -20.41
N PHE A 33 -3.79 7.87 -19.75
CA PHE A 33 -4.28 8.06 -18.39
C PHE A 33 -3.12 8.28 -17.41
N SER A 34 -2.03 7.52 -17.58
CA SER A 34 -0.84 7.68 -16.73
C SER A 34 -0.18 9.06 -16.88
N LEU A 35 -0.33 9.70 -18.05
CA LEU A 35 0.27 11.01 -18.35
C LEU A 35 -0.67 12.19 -18.06
N THR A 36 -1.96 12.02 -18.31
CA THR A 36 -2.96 13.11 -18.23
C THR A 36 -3.91 12.99 -17.05
N SER A 37 -3.91 11.84 -16.35
CA SER A 37 -4.87 11.49 -15.30
C SER A 37 -6.35 11.48 -15.75
N ILE A 38 -6.61 11.48 -17.06
CA ILE A 38 -7.98 11.39 -17.61
C ILE A 38 -8.33 9.91 -17.81
N PRO A 39 -9.42 9.38 -17.22
CA PRO A 39 -9.84 8.00 -17.43
C PRO A 39 -10.04 7.66 -18.91
N PRO A 40 -9.71 6.44 -19.38
CA PRO A 40 -9.80 6.06 -20.78
C PRO A 40 -11.21 6.26 -21.39
N ASP A 41 -12.25 6.13 -20.57
CA ASP A 41 -13.65 6.33 -20.99
C ASP A 41 -14.01 7.79 -21.28
N GLN A 42 -13.23 8.73 -20.74
CA GLN A 42 -13.48 10.17 -20.80
C GLN A 42 -12.49 10.92 -21.70
N GLN A 43 -11.51 10.22 -22.26
CA GLN A 43 -10.51 10.77 -23.17
C GLN A 43 -11.10 10.99 -24.57
N LYS A 44 -11.30 12.25 -24.97
CA LYS A 44 -11.56 12.59 -26.38
C LYS A 44 -10.24 12.91 -27.07
N ILE A 45 -9.77 11.97 -27.90
CA ILE A 45 -8.55 12.14 -28.69
C ILE A 45 -8.93 12.80 -30.02
N LEU A 46 -8.41 14.00 -30.24
CA LEU A 46 -8.59 14.80 -31.44
C LEU A 46 -7.30 14.82 -32.26
N ARG A 47 -7.45 14.84 -33.58
CA ARG A 47 -6.33 15.09 -34.49
C ARG A 47 -6.05 16.60 -34.59
N ASP A 48 -4.83 17.05 -34.29
CA ASP A 48 -4.46 18.48 -34.29
C ASP A 48 -4.67 19.16 -35.67
N ALA A 49 -4.62 18.39 -36.77
CA ALA A 49 -4.77 18.91 -38.13
C ALA A 49 -6.22 19.23 -38.53
N ASP A 50 -7.20 18.43 -38.09
CA ASP A 50 -8.56 18.46 -38.65
C ASP A 50 -9.67 18.55 -37.59
N ASN A 51 -9.32 18.61 -36.29
CA ASN A 51 -10.26 18.52 -35.16
C ASN A 51 -11.24 17.32 -35.27
N HIS A 52 -10.87 16.30 -36.05
CA HIS A 52 -11.66 15.10 -36.24
C HIS A 52 -11.46 14.18 -35.04
N MET A 53 -12.57 13.69 -34.49
CA MET A 53 -12.56 12.75 -33.37
C MET A 53 -11.96 11.42 -33.84
N VAL A 54 -10.96 10.93 -33.11
CA VAL A 54 -10.37 9.63 -33.35
C VAL A 54 -11.15 8.62 -32.50
N SER A 55 -11.91 7.75 -33.17
CA SER A 55 -12.64 6.66 -32.52
C SER A 55 -11.76 5.42 -32.38
N ASP A 56 -12.15 4.51 -31.48
CA ASP A 56 -11.44 3.27 -31.15
C ASP A 56 -11.21 2.33 -32.36
N ASP A 57 -12.04 2.46 -33.39
CA ASP A 57 -11.94 1.72 -34.66
C ASP A 57 -10.94 2.34 -35.66
N SER A 58 -10.29 3.45 -35.31
CA SER A 58 -9.36 4.15 -36.20
C SER A 58 -7.97 3.52 -36.13
N ASP A 59 -7.44 3.07 -37.26
CA ASP A 59 -6.09 2.53 -37.32
C ASP A 59 -5.05 3.55 -36.84
N LEU A 60 -4.34 3.23 -35.74
CA LEU A 60 -3.21 3.99 -35.19
C LEU A 60 -2.10 4.26 -36.21
N GLU A 61 -2.01 3.40 -37.24
CA GLU A 61 -1.09 3.58 -38.37
C GLU A 61 -1.45 4.75 -39.29
N SER A 62 -2.73 5.11 -39.36
CA SER A 62 -3.30 6.15 -40.22
C SER A 62 -3.54 7.48 -39.49
N ILE A 63 -3.25 7.52 -38.19
CA ILE A 63 -3.42 8.68 -37.33
C ILE A 63 -2.16 9.56 -37.37
N SER A 64 -2.33 10.88 -37.38
CA SER A 64 -1.20 11.81 -37.40
C SER A 64 -0.46 11.82 -36.06
N ASN A 65 0.85 12.01 -36.10
CA ASN A 65 1.74 12.04 -34.93
C ASN A 65 1.44 13.17 -33.92
N LYS A 66 0.47 14.07 -34.17
CA LYS A 66 0.05 15.12 -33.25
C LYS A 66 -1.40 14.91 -32.84
N LEU A 67 -1.62 14.70 -31.56
CA LEU A 67 -2.91 14.43 -30.96
C LEU A 67 -3.19 15.43 -29.84
N ARG A 68 -4.42 15.93 -29.77
CA ARG A 68 -4.93 16.72 -28.66
C ARG A 68 -5.89 15.87 -27.86
N VAL A 69 -5.71 15.83 -26.55
CA VAL A 69 -6.63 15.12 -25.67
C VAL A 69 -7.44 16.16 -24.96
N LEU A 70 -8.77 16.06 -25.07
CA LEU A 70 -9.70 16.88 -24.31
C LEU A 70 -10.43 15.98 -23.31
N SER A 71 -10.60 16.48 -22.08
CA SER A 71 -11.50 15.85 -21.12
C SER A 71 -12.94 16.25 -21.44
N ILE A 72 -13.87 15.29 -21.40
CA ILE A 72 -15.30 15.52 -21.59
C ILE A 72 -15.91 16.36 -20.45
N ASP A 73 -15.28 16.42 -19.27
CA ASP A 73 -15.87 16.99 -18.06
C ASP A 73 -15.76 18.52 -17.93
N GLU A 74 -15.10 19.26 -18.84
CA GLU A 74 -14.98 20.72 -18.70
C GLU A 74 -16.31 21.49 -18.89
N ASP A 75 -17.33 20.91 -19.54
CA ASP A 75 -18.54 21.68 -19.88
C ASP A 75 -19.79 21.44 -19.00
N GLU A 76 -19.94 20.33 -18.24
CA GLU A 76 -21.25 20.04 -17.60
C GLU A 76 -21.21 19.35 -16.22
N LYS A 77 -20.11 19.37 -15.46
CA LYS A 77 -20.07 18.69 -14.15
C LYS A 77 -19.33 19.37 -13.00
N ALA A 78 -19.13 20.69 -13.08
CA ALA A 78 -18.50 21.47 -12.02
C ALA A 78 -19.30 21.60 -10.70
N LYS A 79 -20.36 20.81 -10.44
CA LYS A 79 -21.22 20.98 -9.24
C LYS A 79 -21.58 19.77 -8.38
N GLU A 80 -21.32 18.52 -8.78
CA GLU A 80 -21.65 17.38 -7.91
C GLU A 80 -20.56 16.32 -7.91
N MET A 81 -19.51 16.57 -7.13
CA MET A 81 -18.80 15.56 -6.32
C MET A 81 -17.70 16.26 -5.51
N LYS A 82 -18.13 17.18 -4.63
CA LYS A 82 -17.29 17.62 -3.51
C LYS A 82 -17.44 16.62 -2.37
N LYS A 83 -16.72 15.50 -2.43
CA LYS A 83 -15.94 14.85 -1.33
C LYS A 83 -15.64 13.37 -1.64
N PRO A 84 -14.49 12.83 -1.18
CA PRO A 84 -13.40 13.49 -0.47
C PRO A 84 -12.06 13.40 -1.22
N VAL A 85 -11.50 14.57 -1.54
CA VAL A 85 -10.05 14.81 -1.68
C VAL A 85 -9.34 14.67 -0.30
N ALA A 86 -10.03 14.18 0.73
CA ALA A 86 -9.47 13.96 2.06
C ALA A 86 -8.69 12.63 2.17
N GLU A 87 -8.80 11.74 1.18
CA GLU A 87 -8.10 10.45 1.16
C GLU A 87 -6.64 10.56 0.67
N PHE A 88 -6.30 11.60 -0.08
CA PHE A 88 -4.92 11.85 -0.55
C PHE A 88 -4.11 12.74 0.40
N VAL A 89 -4.66 13.08 1.57
CA VAL A 89 -4.04 13.98 2.57
C VAL A 89 -3.85 13.30 3.92
N THR A 90 -3.99 11.97 3.99
CA THR A 90 -3.42 11.21 5.10
C THR A 90 -1.92 11.05 4.83
N SER A 91 -1.10 11.24 5.86
CA SER A 91 0.30 10.81 5.76
C SER A 91 0.32 9.29 5.57
N ASP A 92 1.26 8.73 4.81
CA ASP A 92 1.39 7.28 4.58
C ASP A 92 1.30 6.46 5.89
N GLU A 93 1.77 7.03 6.99
CA GLU A 93 1.67 6.46 8.35
C GLU A 93 0.23 6.37 8.88
N GLU A 94 -0.57 7.42 8.70
CA GLU A 94 -1.97 7.43 9.14
C GLU A 94 -2.81 6.42 8.33
N LEU A 95 -2.48 6.26 7.05
CA LEU A 95 -3.09 5.24 6.19
C LEU A 95 -2.69 3.82 6.64
N ALA A 96 -1.41 3.60 6.96
CA ALA A 96 -0.93 2.31 7.47
C ALA A 96 -1.62 1.94 8.79
N GLN A 97 -1.77 2.89 9.71
CA GLN A 97 -2.48 2.67 10.98
C GLN A 97 -3.97 2.36 10.76
N MET A 98 -4.63 3.04 9.82
CA MET A 98 -6.03 2.78 9.49
C MET A 98 -6.22 1.35 8.95
N LEU A 99 -5.40 0.94 7.99
CA LEU A 99 -5.43 -0.40 7.41
C LEU A 99 -5.17 -1.47 8.48
N GLN A 100 -4.16 -1.26 9.34
CA GLN A 100 -3.84 -2.19 10.41
C GLN A 100 -4.99 -2.33 11.42
N ALA A 101 -5.63 -1.22 11.80
CA ALA A 101 -6.77 -1.23 12.71
C ALA A 101 -8.00 -1.94 12.11
N GLU A 102 -8.24 -1.78 10.81
CA GLU A 102 -9.33 -2.47 10.10
C GLU A 102 -9.10 -3.99 10.06
N GLU A 103 -7.88 -4.42 9.75
CA GLU A 103 -7.49 -5.83 9.75
C GLU A 103 -7.65 -6.47 11.14
N GLU A 104 -7.19 -5.80 12.20
CA GLU A 104 -7.34 -6.26 13.58
C GLU A 104 -8.82 -6.39 13.99
N ALA A 105 -9.65 -5.41 13.61
CA ALA A 105 -11.09 -5.43 13.91
C ALA A 105 -11.81 -6.58 13.19
N LEU A 106 -11.49 -6.83 11.92
CA LEU A 106 -12.02 -7.95 11.14
C LEU A 106 -11.58 -9.30 11.74
N MET A 107 -10.32 -9.42 12.13
CA MET A 107 -9.81 -10.61 12.82
C MET A 107 -10.62 -10.88 14.10
N ILE A 108 -10.82 -9.87 14.95
CA ILE A 108 -11.60 -9.99 16.18
C ILE A 108 -13.06 -10.39 15.87
N GLN A 109 -13.67 -9.79 14.86
CA GLN A 109 -15.03 -10.13 14.44
C GLN A 109 -15.13 -11.60 14.02
N GLN A 110 -14.15 -12.12 13.28
CA GLN A 110 -14.12 -13.52 12.86
C GLN A 110 -14.00 -14.48 14.06
N PHE A 111 -13.21 -14.13 15.08
CA PHE A 111 -13.13 -14.90 16.32
C PHE A 111 -14.45 -14.87 17.12
N VAL A 112 -15.14 -13.73 17.15
CA VAL A 112 -16.39 -13.56 17.91
C VAL A 112 -17.58 -14.25 17.24
N THR A 113 -17.66 -14.18 15.90
CA THR A 113 -18.77 -14.70 15.10
C THR A 113 -18.63 -16.18 14.72
N ASN A 114 -17.46 -16.78 14.94
CA ASN A 114 -17.24 -18.18 14.59
C ASN A 114 -18.22 -19.10 15.33
N GLN A 115 -19.00 -19.90 14.60
CA GLN A 115 -19.96 -20.86 15.16
C GLN A 115 -19.29 -21.88 16.09
N ASN A 116 -17.97 -22.05 15.98
CA ASN A 116 -17.15 -22.93 16.82
C ASN A 116 -16.58 -22.26 18.08
N ARG A 117 -16.98 -21.03 18.42
CA ARG A 117 -16.46 -20.29 19.58
C ARG A 117 -16.48 -21.14 20.86
N GLU A 118 -17.59 -21.81 21.15
CA GLU A 118 -17.72 -22.65 22.35
C GLU A 118 -16.75 -23.85 22.33
N GLN A 119 -16.51 -24.45 21.16
CA GLN A 119 -15.58 -25.57 21.03
C GLN A 119 -14.13 -25.13 21.20
N VAL A 120 -13.78 -23.96 20.66
CA VAL A 120 -12.47 -23.34 20.83
C VAL A 120 -12.27 -22.96 22.30
N GLU A 121 -13.27 -22.36 22.92
CA GLU A 121 -13.22 -21.95 24.32
C GLU A 121 -13.07 -23.16 25.26
N GLN A 122 -13.82 -24.25 25.03
CA GLN A 122 -13.67 -25.50 25.79
C GLN A 122 -12.28 -26.12 25.67
N ARG A 123 -11.62 -25.96 24.51
CA ARG A 123 -10.24 -26.43 24.31
C ARG A 123 -9.22 -25.53 25.01
N ILE A 124 -9.43 -24.22 25.00
CA ILE A 124 -8.46 -23.24 25.53
C ILE A 124 -8.58 -23.07 27.05
N ARG A 125 -9.80 -23.08 27.60
CA ARG A 125 -10.06 -22.90 29.04
C ARG A 125 -9.12 -23.68 29.97
N PRO A 126 -8.91 -25.00 29.82
CA PRO A 126 -8.02 -25.74 30.74
C PRO A 126 -6.56 -25.25 30.68
N TYR A 127 -6.09 -24.81 29.51
CA TYR A 127 -4.75 -24.25 29.38
C TYR A 127 -4.67 -22.82 29.92
N ALA A 128 -5.72 -22.02 29.71
CA ALA A 128 -5.84 -20.69 30.30
C ALA A 128 -5.79 -20.77 31.84
N ASP A 129 -6.54 -21.70 32.43
CA ASP A 129 -6.52 -21.95 33.88
C ASP A 129 -5.11 -22.32 34.37
N GLN A 130 -4.37 -23.13 33.62
CA GLN A 130 -3.00 -23.48 33.94
C GLN A 130 -2.04 -22.28 33.89
N VAL A 131 -2.25 -21.33 32.97
CA VAL A 131 -1.45 -20.10 32.87
C VAL A 131 -1.79 -19.13 33.99
N LEU A 132 -3.09 -18.97 34.31
CA LEU A 132 -3.57 -18.10 35.38
C LEU A 132 -2.99 -18.48 36.75
N MET A 133 -2.68 -19.76 36.96
CA MET A 133 -1.98 -20.21 38.15
C MET A 133 -0.62 -19.53 38.37
N TYR A 134 0.04 -19.08 37.32
CA TYR A 134 1.31 -18.34 37.38
C TYR A 134 1.14 -16.83 37.47
N GLU A 135 -0.06 -16.30 37.23
CA GLU A 135 -0.37 -14.86 37.34
C GLU A 135 -0.71 -14.45 38.79
N ASP A 136 -0.91 -15.41 39.70
CA ASP A 136 -1.18 -15.14 41.11
C ASP A 136 0.00 -14.40 41.78
N PRO A 137 -0.19 -13.13 42.22
CA PRO A 137 0.86 -12.32 42.84
C PRO A 137 1.47 -12.97 44.07
N HIS A 138 0.67 -13.66 44.90
CA HIS A 138 1.16 -14.28 46.13
C HIS A 138 2.09 -15.46 45.84
N ARG A 139 1.77 -16.26 44.82
CA ARG A 139 2.61 -17.39 44.40
C ARG A 139 3.89 -16.92 43.74
N GLN A 140 3.83 -15.84 42.96
CA GLN A 140 5.01 -15.21 42.38
C GLN A 140 5.95 -14.67 43.47
N GLU A 141 5.41 -13.94 44.46
CA GLU A 141 6.21 -13.42 45.57
C GLU A 141 6.81 -14.54 46.43
N ALA A 142 6.06 -15.59 46.71
CA ALA A 142 6.56 -16.76 47.43
C ALA A 142 7.71 -17.45 46.67
N ALA A 143 7.59 -17.59 45.35
CA ALA A 143 8.65 -18.13 44.50
C ALA A 143 9.88 -17.20 44.45
N ARG A 144 9.68 -15.88 44.40
CA ARG A 144 10.78 -14.90 44.46
C ARG A 144 11.56 -14.97 45.77
N LYS A 145 10.91 -15.32 46.88
CA LYS A 145 11.57 -15.47 48.19
C LYS A 145 12.41 -16.76 48.30
N THR A 146 12.08 -17.80 47.55
CA THR A 146 12.82 -19.08 47.58
C THR A 146 13.93 -19.14 46.54
N VAL A 147 13.81 -18.39 45.45
CA VAL A 147 14.80 -18.34 44.37
C VAL A 147 15.86 -17.27 44.68
N PRO A 148 17.16 -17.57 44.54
CA PRO A 148 18.23 -16.58 44.72
C PRO A 148 18.32 -15.64 43.50
N VAL A 149 17.43 -14.65 43.43
CA VAL A 149 17.31 -13.70 42.30
C VAL A 149 18.60 -12.93 42.06
N ASP A 150 19.26 -12.43 43.12
CA ASP A 150 20.50 -11.64 43.00
C ASP A 150 21.60 -12.38 42.22
N LYS A 151 21.76 -13.68 42.48
CA LYS A 151 22.75 -14.54 41.78
C LYS A 151 22.39 -14.78 40.32
N LEU A 152 21.10 -14.80 40.01
CA LEU A 152 20.62 -14.95 38.64
C LEU A 152 20.80 -13.65 37.86
N GLU A 153 20.54 -12.50 38.48
CA GLU A 153 20.77 -11.18 37.89
C GLU A 153 22.25 -10.92 37.63
N GLU A 154 23.14 -11.25 38.59
CA GLU A 154 24.59 -11.16 38.40
C GLU A 154 25.05 -11.98 37.18
N LYS A 155 24.60 -13.24 37.09
CA LYS A 155 24.91 -14.10 35.94
C LYS A 155 24.35 -13.54 34.64
N ALA A 156 23.12 -13.03 34.64
CA ALA A 156 22.51 -12.42 33.46
C ALA A 156 23.31 -11.20 32.98
N MET A 157 23.75 -10.33 33.89
CA MET A 157 24.60 -9.18 33.56
C MET A 157 25.94 -9.62 32.95
N VAL A 158 26.58 -10.64 33.51
CA VAL A 158 27.83 -11.19 32.97
C VAL A 158 27.61 -11.80 31.58
N THR A 159 26.51 -12.52 31.35
CA THR A 159 26.17 -13.10 30.04
C THR A 159 25.86 -12.02 29.00
N LEU A 160 25.11 -10.96 29.37
CA LEU A 160 24.82 -9.84 28.49
C LEU A 160 26.07 -9.04 28.14
N ALA A 161 26.95 -8.80 29.11
CA ALA A 161 28.23 -8.16 28.89
C ALA A 161 29.12 -9.00 27.97
N ARG A 162 29.19 -10.32 28.20
CA ARG A 162 29.93 -11.26 27.34
C ARG A 162 29.36 -11.29 25.91
N GLY A 163 28.04 -11.29 25.77
CA GLY A 163 27.36 -11.21 24.48
C GLY A 163 27.69 -9.92 23.72
N ARG A 164 27.77 -8.78 24.42
CA ARG A 164 28.23 -7.51 23.84
C ARG A 164 29.70 -7.53 23.45
N THR A 165 30.60 -8.13 24.24
CA THR A 165 32.02 -8.23 23.88
C THR A 165 32.29 -9.12 22.66
N HIS A 166 31.38 -10.03 22.32
CA HIS A 166 31.45 -10.82 21.08
C HIS A 166 30.79 -10.13 19.88
N ALA A 167 30.15 -8.97 20.07
CA ALA A 167 29.44 -8.21 19.03
C ALA A 167 30.18 -6.94 18.56
N GLU A 168 31.28 -6.55 19.20
CA GLU A 168 32.15 -5.47 18.69
C GLU A 168 33.23 -6.03 17.74
N PRO A 169 33.22 -5.67 16.45
CA PRO A 169 34.37 -5.95 15.58
C PRO A 169 35.56 -5.06 16.00
N PRO A 170 36.80 -5.56 16.03
CA PRO A 170 37.96 -4.74 16.36
C PRO A 170 38.06 -3.60 15.35
N GLY A 171 38.07 -2.37 15.88
CA GLY A 171 38.17 -1.14 15.12
C GLY A 171 39.32 -1.17 14.12
N VAL A 172 39.01 -0.75 12.89
CA VAL A 172 39.99 -0.48 11.85
C VAL A 172 40.87 0.67 12.34
N SER A 173 42.08 0.37 12.79
CA SER A 173 43.13 1.36 12.99
C SER A 173 43.61 1.84 11.63
N VAL A 174 43.30 3.09 11.28
CA VAL A 174 43.80 3.77 10.09
C VAL A 174 45.13 4.46 10.42
N PRO A 175 46.20 4.20 9.67
CA PRO A 175 47.13 5.23 9.23
C PRO A 175 46.81 5.70 7.81
#